data_AF-A0A0G1WD86-F1
#
_entry.id   AF-A0A0G1WD86-F1
#
_cell.length_a   1.000
_cell.length_b   1.000
_cell.length_c   1.000
_cell.angle_alpha   90.00
_cell.angle_beta   90.00
_cell.angle_gamma   90.00
#
_symmetry.space_group_name_H-M   'P 1'
#
loop_
_entity.id
_entity.type
_entity.pdbx_description
1 polymer ?
#
loop_
_entity_poly.entity_id
_entity_poly.type
_entity_poly.pdbx_seq_one_letter_code
_entity_poly.pdbx_strand_id
1 'polypeptide(L)'
;MNHQRLIVTAVCLVIILVWIGFLHANPSYSVDSLSPVRLVRDTHETENVYYTRSSPLAAGEMPYTTAPQEYPILSVLYISMPRLFTDYPETFTAILSAINAAILVCAVVVSSHLLSILGVSYHRLWLFLFPATLYFTFNRFDILMVGVILASLMFLFRGKFWWAIVFLLVGFFIKWFSIFLVPVYFLYQRNQVSQDQWKRDIKLGCVLVFGSLAVITTVLFVLAGEESLYPYLLHTQRGIEYGSTFSPAFAWLLVHLSPAAYRYTRDTTAAVLSTLQLGLPVLMLIFAGRFARFVKTREDVLRWSLIVIAVFLLFAKFYSPQFVLWFLPLALLFSKTWKDVLLLGILDVVHYVSFPLVFDGFGEASNMYAVAALVRGLLLAVLIYRLVKPLSIRWFSPTLHSA
;
A
#
# COMPACT_ATOMS: atom_id res chain seq x y z
N MET A 1 10.75 30.72 -14.58
CA MET A 1 9.92 29.55 -14.17
C MET A 1 10.07 29.38 -12.65
N ASN A 2 8.98 29.33 -11.87
CA ASN A 2 9.07 29.20 -10.40
C ASN A 2 9.83 27.91 -10.04
N HIS A 3 10.81 27.97 -9.12
CA HIS A 3 11.69 26.86 -8.72
C HIS A 3 10.92 25.56 -8.41
N GLN A 4 9.72 25.68 -7.83
CA GLN A 4 8.83 24.55 -7.56
C GLN A 4 8.38 23.82 -8.84
N ARG A 5 7.99 24.56 -9.89
CA ARG A 5 7.58 23.99 -11.17
C ARG A 5 8.74 23.29 -11.86
N LEU A 6 9.96 23.80 -11.70
CA LEU A 6 11.17 23.16 -12.22
C LEU A 6 11.41 21.79 -11.58
N ILE A 7 11.28 21.67 -10.24
CA ILE A 7 11.43 20.37 -9.56
C ILE A 7 10.39 19.36 -10.03
N VAL A 8 9.11 19.75 -10.08
CA VAL A 8 8.04 18.85 -10.54
C VAL A 8 8.30 18.39 -11.97
N THR A 9 8.63 19.32 -12.86
CA THR A 9 8.93 19.01 -14.27
C THR A 9 10.14 18.09 -14.38
N ALA A 10 11.22 18.35 -13.66
CA ALA A 10 12.42 17.53 -13.66
C ALA A 10 12.15 16.10 -13.19
N VAL A 11 11.43 15.93 -12.08
CA VAL A 11 11.05 14.60 -11.56
C VAL A 11 10.20 13.84 -12.60
N CYS A 12 9.20 14.48 -13.19
CA CYS A 12 8.37 13.86 -14.23
C CYS A 12 9.18 13.46 -15.47
N LEU A 13 10.11 14.31 -15.93
CA LEU A 13 10.97 14.00 -17.06
C LEU A 13 11.89 12.80 -16.75
N VAL A 14 12.47 12.74 -15.55
CA VAL A 14 13.30 11.59 -15.15
C VAL A 14 12.47 10.32 -15.08
N ILE A 15 11.23 10.36 -14.58
CA ILE A 15 10.32 9.19 -14.60
C ILE A 15 10.13 8.67 -16.04
N ILE A 16 9.87 9.56 -17.00
CA ILE A 16 9.68 9.18 -18.40
C ILE A 16 10.96 8.55 -18.97
N LEU A 17 12.13 9.15 -18.71
CA LEU A 17 13.41 8.62 -19.16
C LEU A 17 13.72 7.24 -18.56
N VAL A 18 13.45 7.06 -17.27
CA VAL A 18 13.62 5.76 -16.60
C VAL A 18 12.65 4.73 -17.17
N TRP A 19 11.39 5.11 -17.44
CA TRP A 19 10.42 4.21 -18.07
C TRP A 19 10.86 3.79 -19.48
N ILE A 20 11.40 4.70 -20.29
CA ILE A 20 12.00 4.35 -21.59
C ILE A 20 13.16 3.36 -21.40
N GLY A 21 14.02 3.59 -20.41
CA GLY A 21 15.09 2.65 -20.05
C GLY A 21 14.57 1.28 -19.62
N PHE A 22 13.47 1.25 -18.86
CA PHE A 22 12.78 0.03 -18.43
C PHE A 22 12.32 -0.82 -19.63
N LEU A 23 11.77 -0.20 -20.68
CA LEU A 23 11.32 -0.93 -21.88
C LEU A 23 12.46 -1.68 -22.59
N HIS A 24 13.67 -1.13 -22.55
CA HIS A 24 14.86 -1.69 -23.20
C HIS A 24 15.72 -2.56 -22.26
N ALA A 25 15.34 -2.67 -20.98
CA ALA A 25 16.11 -3.42 -20.00
C ALA A 25 15.97 -4.92 -20.21
N ASN A 26 17.06 -5.66 -19.98
CA ASN A 26 17.01 -7.11 -20.00
C ASN A 26 16.17 -7.63 -18.81
N PRO A 27 15.33 -8.64 -19.03
CA PRO A 27 14.40 -9.14 -18.02
C PRO A 27 15.09 -9.92 -16.89
N SER A 28 16.26 -10.49 -17.14
CA SER A 28 17.04 -11.20 -16.12
C SER A 28 18.53 -11.03 -16.37
N TYR A 29 19.27 -10.95 -15.25
CA TYR A 29 20.73 -10.88 -15.26
C TYR A 29 21.27 -12.09 -14.51
N SER A 30 22.10 -12.90 -15.18
CA SER A 30 22.83 -14.00 -14.55
C SER A 30 24.10 -13.44 -13.92
N VAL A 31 24.29 -13.71 -12.64
CA VAL A 31 25.57 -13.50 -11.96
C VAL A 31 26.13 -14.89 -11.68
N ASP A 32 27.39 -15.14 -12.02
CA ASP A 32 28.04 -16.42 -11.73
C ASP A 32 27.88 -16.75 -10.24
N SER A 33 27.45 -17.98 -9.94
CA SER A 33 27.10 -18.51 -8.60
C SER A 33 25.73 -18.14 -8.00
N LEU A 34 24.89 -17.33 -8.65
CA LEU A 34 23.53 -17.00 -8.17
C LEU A 34 22.45 -17.35 -9.21
N SER A 35 21.24 -17.58 -8.72
CA SER A 35 20.05 -17.63 -9.59
C SER A 35 19.87 -16.30 -10.33
N PRO A 36 19.31 -16.30 -11.55
CA PRO A 36 19.06 -15.08 -12.31
C PRO A 36 18.23 -14.07 -11.51
N VAL A 37 18.66 -12.81 -11.49
CA VAL A 37 18.01 -11.74 -10.72
C VAL A 37 17.28 -10.77 -11.66
N ARG A 38 16.05 -10.41 -11.28
CA ARG A 38 15.20 -9.45 -12.00
C ARG A 38 15.51 -8.02 -11.59
N LEU A 39 16.55 -7.39 -12.14
CA LEU A 39 16.97 -6.05 -11.67
C LEU A 39 15.96 -4.93 -12.00
N VAL A 40 15.43 -4.90 -13.22
CA VAL A 40 14.63 -3.77 -13.72
C VAL A 40 13.24 -4.21 -14.13
N ARG A 41 13.15 -5.28 -14.94
CA ARG A 41 11.90 -5.88 -15.39
C ARG A 41 11.62 -7.18 -14.65
N ASP A 42 10.37 -7.36 -14.24
CA ASP A 42 9.84 -8.57 -13.63
C ASP A 42 8.82 -9.20 -14.58
N THR A 43 9.34 -10.00 -15.52
CA THR A 43 8.51 -10.70 -16.50
C THR A 43 7.68 -11.81 -15.87
N HIS A 44 8.11 -12.36 -14.75
CA HIS A 44 7.30 -13.34 -14.01
C HIS A 44 5.96 -12.72 -13.59
N GLU A 45 5.98 -11.53 -12.99
CA GLU A 45 4.71 -10.91 -12.60
C GLU A 45 3.92 -10.40 -13.80
N THR A 46 4.57 -9.68 -14.71
CA THR A 46 3.86 -8.96 -15.77
C THR A 46 3.44 -9.87 -16.93
N GLU A 47 4.37 -10.69 -17.43
CA GLU A 47 4.18 -11.54 -18.61
C GLU A 47 3.60 -12.91 -18.27
N ASN A 48 3.73 -13.38 -17.02
CA ASN A 48 3.10 -14.64 -16.58
C ASN A 48 1.88 -14.38 -15.69
N VAL A 49 2.06 -13.82 -14.49
CA VAL A 49 0.97 -13.75 -13.50
C VAL A 49 -0.17 -12.85 -13.97
N TYR A 50 0.12 -11.59 -14.31
CA TYR A 50 -0.88 -10.60 -14.72
C TYR A 50 -1.49 -10.90 -16.08
N TYR A 51 -0.64 -11.24 -17.04
CA TYR A 51 -1.08 -11.67 -18.36
C TYR A 51 -2.04 -12.87 -18.28
N THR A 52 -1.68 -13.94 -17.54
CA THR A 52 -2.55 -15.12 -17.40
C THR A 52 -3.84 -14.79 -16.64
N ARG A 53 -3.76 -13.96 -15.59
CA ARG A 53 -4.94 -13.54 -14.83
C ARG A 53 -5.91 -12.69 -15.65
N SER A 54 -5.44 -12.05 -16.71
CA SER A 54 -6.26 -11.26 -17.62
C SER A 54 -6.94 -12.10 -18.72
N SER A 55 -6.58 -13.37 -18.89
CA SER A 55 -7.08 -14.24 -19.95
C SER A 55 -8.62 -14.41 -19.97
N PRO A 56 -9.32 -14.59 -18.83
CA PRO A 56 -10.79 -14.68 -18.85
C PRO A 56 -11.43 -13.43 -19.47
N LEU A 57 -10.98 -12.23 -19.06
CA LEU A 57 -11.52 -10.99 -19.61
C LEU A 57 -11.20 -10.83 -21.09
N ALA A 58 -10.01 -11.25 -21.53
CA ALA A 58 -9.65 -11.25 -22.95
C ALA A 58 -10.53 -12.20 -23.79
N ALA A 59 -11.00 -13.30 -23.20
CA ALA A 59 -11.94 -14.23 -23.81
C ALA A 59 -13.41 -13.75 -23.76
N GLY A 60 -13.69 -12.55 -23.22
CA GLY A 60 -15.04 -12.04 -23.05
C GLY A 60 -15.79 -12.65 -21.86
N GLU A 61 -15.08 -13.33 -20.97
CA GLU A 61 -15.65 -13.93 -19.76
C GLU A 61 -15.60 -12.94 -18.59
N MET A 62 -16.49 -13.15 -17.62
CA MET A 62 -16.45 -12.38 -16.38
C MET A 62 -15.25 -12.82 -15.53
N PRO A 63 -14.58 -11.89 -14.84
CA PRO A 63 -13.62 -12.26 -13.80
C PRO A 63 -14.22 -13.26 -12.81
N TYR A 64 -13.38 -14.14 -12.27
CA TYR A 64 -13.73 -15.19 -11.29
C TYR A 64 -14.50 -16.41 -11.82
N THR A 65 -15.05 -16.42 -13.04
CA THR A 65 -15.89 -17.55 -13.51
C THR A 65 -15.10 -18.80 -13.88
N THR A 66 -13.93 -18.62 -14.50
CA THR A 66 -13.13 -19.71 -15.07
C THR A 66 -11.81 -19.95 -14.37
N ALA A 67 -11.35 -18.98 -13.57
CA ALA A 67 -10.17 -19.12 -12.74
C ALA A 67 -10.31 -18.29 -11.46
N PRO A 68 -9.89 -18.82 -10.29
CA PRO A 68 -9.79 -18.04 -9.07
C PRO A 68 -8.84 -16.85 -9.26
N GLN A 69 -9.26 -15.67 -8.82
CA GLN A 69 -8.45 -14.45 -8.91
C GLN A 69 -8.08 -14.00 -7.50
N GLU A 70 -6.79 -13.80 -7.24
CA GLU A 70 -6.32 -13.32 -5.93
C GLU A 70 -6.71 -11.87 -5.65
N TYR A 71 -6.99 -11.07 -6.69
CA TYR A 71 -7.22 -9.63 -6.53
C TYR A 71 -8.70 -9.25 -6.57
N PRO A 72 -9.09 -8.17 -5.85
CA PRO A 72 -10.41 -7.55 -5.97
C PRO A 72 -10.73 -7.05 -7.39
N ILE A 73 -12.02 -6.87 -7.69
CA ILE A 73 -12.51 -6.69 -9.06
C ILE A 73 -11.86 -5.51 -9.80
N LEU A 74 -11.67 -4.35 -9.16
CA LEU A 74 -11.09 -3.19 -9.87
C LEU A 74 -9.60 -3.39 -10.14
N SER A 75 -8.89 -4.18 -9.33
CA SER A 75 -7.52 -4.59 -9.63
C SER A 75 -7.46 -5.53 -10.82
N VAL A 76 -8.37 -6.51 -10.89
CA VAL A 76 -8.44 -7.42 -12.05
C VAL A 76 -8.73 -6.65 -13.33
N LEU A 77 -9.70 -5.73 -13.31
CA LEU A 77 -10.00 -4.86 -14.45
C LEU A 77 -8.80 -3.99 -14.84
N TYR A 78 -8.11 -3.40 -13.86
CA TYR A 78 -6.92 -2.60 -14.12
C TYR A 78 -5.79 -3.40 -14.77
N ILE A 79 -5.45 -4.55 -14.18
CA ILE A 79 -4.40 -5.44 -14.67
C ILE A 79 -4.73 -5.93 -16.07
N SER A 80 -6.01 -6.12 -16.38
CA SER A 80 -6.46 -6.63 -17.67
C SER A 80 -6.57 -5.56 -18.76
N MET A 81 -6.49 -4.26 -18.44
CA MET A 81 -6.59 -3.19 -19.45
C MET A 81 -5.68 -3.35 -20.67
N PRO A 82 -4.41 -3.80 -20.56
CA PRO A 82 -3.57 -4.00 -21.74
C PRO A 82 -4.11 -5.04 -22.73
N ARG A 83 -4.93 -6.01 -22.28
CA ARG A 83 -5.57 -7.02 -23.17
C ARG A 83 -6.53 -6.43 -24.18
N LEU A 84 -7.00 -5.20 -23.97
CA LEU A 84 -7.81 -4.50 -24.95
C LEU A 84 -7.04 -4.16 -26.24
N PHE A 85 -5.71 -4.26 -26.21
CA PHE A 85 -4.83 -3.80 -27.29
C PHE A 85 -3.89 -4.87 -27.80
N THR A 86 -3.64 -5.95 -27.04
CA THR A 86 -2.64 -6.95 -27.42
C THR A 86 -2.87 -8.30 -26.76
N ASP A 87 -2.53 -9.35 -27.51
CA ASP A 87 -2.41 -10.73 -27.06
C ASP A 87 -0.94 -11.18 -26.93
N TYR A 88 0.01 -10.24 -26.95
CA TYR A 88 1.44 -10.54 -26.81
C TYR A 88 1.93 -10.13 -25.41
N PRO A 89 2.54 -11.05 -24.62
CA PRO A 89 2.97 -10.76 -23.25
C PRO A 89 3.92 -9.57 -23.13
N GLU A 90 4.89 -9.44 -24.03
CA GLU A 90 5.84 -8.33 -24.00
C GLU A 90 5.16 -6.97 -24.23
N THR A 91 4.27 -6.89 -25.23
CA THR A 91 3.49 -5.68 -25.50
C THR A 91 2.51 -5.38 -24.35
N PHE A 92 1.94 -6.41 -23.72
CA PHE A 92 1.11 -6.27 -22.52
C PHE A 92 1.87 -5.55 -21.41
N THR A 93 3.12 -5.98 -21.14
CA THR A 93 4.00 -5.36 -20.14
C THR A 93 4.36 -3.92 -20.51
N ALA A 94 4.63 -3.64 -21.78
CA ALA A 94 4.91 -2.29 -22.25
C ALA A 94 3.72 -1.34 -22.02
N ILE A 95 2.50 -1.78 -22.33
CA ILE A 95 1.28 -0.99 -22.12
C ILE A 95 0.99 -0.83 -20.62
N LEU A 96 1.07 -1.89 -19.82
CA LEU A 96 0.84 -1.81 -18.38
C LEU A 96 1.82 -0.84 -17.70
N SER A 97 3.11 -0.95 -18.03
CA SER A 97 4.14 -0.06 -17.49
C SER A 97 3.95 1.39 -17.95
N ALA A 98 3.44 1.63 -19.17
CA ALA A 98 3.08 2.97 -19.64
C ALA A 98 1.94 3.58 -18.83
N ILE A 99 0.88 2.81 -18.56
CA ILE A 99 -0.24 3.24 -17.70
C ILE A 99 0.29 3.54 -16.29
N ASN A 100 1.11 2.65 -15.72
CA ASN A 100 1.73 2.86 -14.41
C ASN A 100 2.60 4.13 -14.38
N ALA A 101 3.40 4.39 -15.42
CA ALA A 101 4.23 5.58 -15.53
C ALA A 101 3.39 6.87 -15.58
N ALA A 102 2.29 6.86 -16.34
CA ALA A 102 1.35 7.98 -16.39
C ALA A 102 0.69 8.24 -15.02
N ILE A 103 0.32 7.19 -14.29
CA ILE A 103 -0.22 7.31 -12.93
C ILE A 103 0.86 7.84 -11.98
N LEU A 104 2.12 7.41 -12.10
CA LEU A 104 3.22 7.93 -11.27
C LEU A 104 3.44 9.43 -11.51
N VAL A 105 3.40 9.89 -12.76
CA VAL A 105 3.46 11.32 -13.10
C VAL A 105 2.29 12.07 -12.46
N CYS A 106 1.06 11.55 -12.57
CA CYS A 106 -0.10 12.10 -11.88
C CYS A 106 0.09 12.13 -10.36
N ALA A 107 0.64 11.08 -9.76
CA ALA A 107 0.92 10.99 -8.33
C ALA A 107 1.94 12.04 -7.88
N VAL A 108 2.99 12.31 -8.67
CA VAL A 108 3.95 13.39 -8.43
C VAL A 108 3.26 14.76 -8.46
N VAL A 109 2.41 15.01 -9.46
CA VAL A 109 1.67 16.27 -9.59
C VAL A 109 0.69 16.44 -8.43
N VAL A 110 -0.10 15.43 -8.07
CA VAL A 110 -1.02 15.52 -6.93
C VAL A 110 -0.23 15.72 -5.62
N SER A 111 0.88 15.00 -5.45
CA SER A 111 1.76 15.16 -4.29
C SER A 111 2.34 16.58 -4.21
N SER A 112 2.72 17.20 -5.33
CA SER A 112 3.23 18.57 -5.33
C SER A 112 2.19 19.57 -4.81
N HIS A 113 0.92 19.38 -5.19
CA HIS A 113 -0.18 20.19 -4.67
C HIS A 113 -0.42 19.94 -3.17
N LEU A 114 -0.35 18.69 -2.71
CA LEU A 114 -0.45 18.35 -1.28
C LEU A 114 0.70 18.96 -0.48
N LEU A 115 1.94 18.88 -0.98
CA LEU A 115 3.11 19.53 -0.37
C LEU A 115 2.91 21.03 -0.23
N SER A 116 2.33 21.69 -1.25
CA SER A 116 1.95 23.11 -1.17
C SER A 116 0.94 23.39 -0.06
N ILE A 117 -0.09 22.55 0.07
CA ILE A 117 -1.13 22.68 1.11
C ILE A 117 -0.55 22.49 2.51
N LEU A 118 0.49 21.66 2.63
CA LEU A 118 1.14 21.31 3.90
C LEU A 118 2.32 22.21 4.26
N GLY A 119 2.75 23.08 3.34
CA GLY A 119 3.96 23.91 3.52
C GLY A 119 5.25 23.09 3.57
N VAL A 120 5.29 21.93 2.91
CA VAL A 120 6.45 21.04 2.86
C VAL A 120 7.24 21.25 1.56
N SER A 121 8.56 21.12 1.63
CA SER A 121 9.45 21.33 0.49
C SER A 121 9.22 20.35 -0.66
N TYR A 122 9.26 20.85 -1.89
CA TYR A 122 9.08 20.08 -3.12
C TYR A 122 10.23 19.11 -3.41
N HIS A 123 11.41 19.30 -2.78
CA HIS A 123 12.53 18.34 -2.91
C HIS A 123 12.15 16.93 -2.44
N ARG A 124 11.04 16.75 -1.72
CA ARG A 124 10.57 15.44 -1.25
C ARG A 124 10.04 14.59 -2.41
N LEU A 125 9.71 15.21 -3.54
CA LEU A 125 9.31 14.51 -4.76
C LEU A 125 10.44 13.66 -5.35
N TRP A 126 11.70 13.95 -5.04
CA TRP A 126 12.83 13.11 -5.45
C TRP A 126 12.76 11.69 -4.88
N LEU A 127 12.01 11.46 -3.79
CA LEU A 127 11.78 10.13 -3.24
C LEU A 127 10.98 9.21 -4.19
N PHE A 128 10.24 9.76 -5.16
CA PHE A 128 9.58 8.95 -6.19
C PHE A 128 10.57 8.29 -7.16
N LEU A 129 11.83 8.76 -7.21
CA LEU A 129 12.88 8.23 -8.07
C LEU A 129 13.74 7.17 -7.37
N PHE A 130 13.36 6.75 -6.18
CA PHE A 130 14.09 5.73 -5.45
C PHE A 130 13.83 4.33 -6.04
N PRO A 131 14.80 3.40 -5.91
CA PRO A 131 14.83 2.16 -6.68
C PRO A 131 13.62 1.26 -6.43
N ALA A 132 13.17 1.05 -5.19
CA ALA A 132 11.99 0.22 -4.93
C ALA A 132 10.73 0.90 -5.49
N THR A 133 10.60 2.21 -5.29
CA THR A 133 9.47 2.97 -5.83
C THR A 133 9.35 2.81 -7.35
N LEU A 134 10.44 3.00 -8.09
CA LEU A 134 10.46 2.84 -9.55
C LEU A 134 10.23 1.38 -9.95
N TYR A 135 10.96 0.45 -9.33
CA TYR A 135 10.86 -0.99 -9.64
C TYR A 135 9.43 -1.51 -9.46
N PHE A 136 8.81 -1.28 -8.30
CA PHE A 136 7.44 -1.74 -8.06
C PHE A 136 6.42 -0.95 -8.86
N THR A 137 6.66 0.33 -9.17
CA THR A 137 5.73 1.08 -10.03
C THR A 137 5.66 0.46 -11.42
N PHE A 138 6.79 0.14 -12.05
CA PHE A 138 6.74 -0.36 -13.44
C PHE A 138 6.36 -1.84 -13.54
N ASN A 139 6.58 -2.61 -12.47
CA ASN A 139 6.34 -4.07 -12.47
C ASN A 139 5.08 -4.52 -11.71
N ARG A 140 4.38 -3.62 -11.00
CA ARG A 140 3.19 -3.94 -10.18
C ARG A 140 2.10 -2.90 -10.41
N PHE A 141 0.84 -3.24 -10.11
CA PHE A 141 -0.29 -2.33 -10.28
C PHE A 141 -0.47 -1.35 -9.10
N ASP A 142 0.29 -1.52 -8.02
CA ASP A 142 0.11 -0.80 -6.74
C ASP A 142 0.22 0.73 -6.85
N ILE A 143 0.83 1.28 -7.90
CA ILE A 143 0.85 2.73 -8.14
C ILE A 143 -0.56 3.32 -8.36
N LEU A 144 -1.50 2.54 -8.90
CA LEU A 144 -2.91 2.92 -8.98
C LEU A 144 -3.45 3.24 -7.59
N MET A 145 -3.12 2.38 -6.62
CA MET A 145 -3.57 2.52 -5.25
C MET A 145 -2.99 3.77 -4.60
N VAL A 146 -1.73 4.09 -4.89
CA VAL A 146 -1.11 5.36 -4.47
C VAL A 146 -1.87 6.56 -5.03
N GLY A 147 -2.18 6.55 -6.32
CA GLY A 147 -2.94 7.62 -6.97
C GLY A 147 -4.32 7.83 -6.30
N VAL A 148 -5.03 6.74 -6.01
CA VAL A 148 -6.33 6.76 -5.34
C VAL A 148 -6.24 7.35 -3.93
N ILE A 149 -5.25 6.95 -3.12
CA ILE A 149 -5.05 7.50 -1.77
C ILE A 149 -4.65 8.98 -1.81
N LEU A 150 -3.78 9.39 -2.72
CA LEU A 150 -3.39 10.80 -2.87
C LEU A 150 -4.57 11.67 -3.32
N ALA A 151 -5.40 11.18 -4.24
CA ALA A 151 -6.64 11.84 -4.64
C ALA A 151 -7.62 11.95 -3.46
N SER A 152 -7.76 10.88 -2.68
CA SER A 152 -8.59 10.86 -1.46
C SER A 152 -8.16 11.94 -0.45
N LEU A 153 -6.85 12.06 -0.18
CA LEU A 153 -6.29 13.12 0.67
C LEU A 153 -6.53 14.52 0.11
N MET A 154 -6.41 14.69 -1.21
CA MET A 154 -6.65 15.97 -1.88
C MET A 154 -8.09 16.43 -1.69
N PHE A 155 -9.06 15.53 -1.83
CA PHE A 155 -10.47 15.84 -1.56
C PHE A 155 -10.69 16.13 -0.07
N LEU A 156 -10.10 15.33 0.82
CA LEU A 156 -10.20 15.52 2.27
C LEU A 156 -9.71 16.91 2.69
N PHE A 157 -8.51 17.31 2.26
CA PHE A 157 -7.90 18.58 2.67
C PHE A 157 -8.56 19.82 2.07
N ARG A 158 -9.37 19.63 1.02
CA ARG A 158 -10.26 20.63 0.43
C ARG A 158 -11.67 20.65 1.04
N GLY A 159 -11.92 19.88 2.10
CA GLY A 159 -13.22 19.80 2.77
C GLY A 159 -14.28 19.00 1.99
N LYS A 160 -13.89 18.31 0.91
CA LYS A 160 -14.78 17.45 0.12
C LYS A 160 -14.80 16.03 0.69
N PHE A 161 -15.29 15.89 1.92
CA PHE A 161 -15.26 14.63 2.69
C PHE A 161 -15.91 13.45 1.95
N TRP A 162 -17.01 13.69 1.23
CA TRP A 162 -17.70 12.68 0.43
C TRP A 162 -16.81 12.03 -0.61
N TRP A 163 -16.14 12.85 -1.42
CA TRP A 163 -15.23 12.35 -2.43
C TRP A 163 -14.02 11.64 -1.81
N ALA A 164 -13.55 12.10 -0.65
CA ALA A 164 -12.50 11.41 0.07
C ALA A 164 -12.89 9.96 0.41
N ILE A 165 -14.10 9.74 0.96
CA ILE A 165 -14.62 8.40 1.29
C ILE A 165 -14.87 7.56 0.03
N VAL A 166 -15.42 8.15 -1.04
CA VAL A 166 -15.62 7.45 -2.32
C VAL A 166 -14.30 6.92 -2.86
N PHE A 167 -13.23 7.71 -2.84
CA PHE A 167 -11.91 7.24 -3.26
C PHE A 167 -11.34 6.16 -2.34
N LEU A 168 -11.56 6.20 -1.03
CA LEU A 168 -11.16 5.08 -0.14
C LEU A 168 -11.93 3.79 -0.47
N LEU A 169 -13.21 3.90 -0.83
CA LEU A 169 -14.05 2.77 -1.23
C LEU A 169 -13.62 2.20 -2.59
N VAL A 170 -13.33 3.05 -3.59
CA VAL A 170 -12.69 2.62 -4.85
C VAL A 170 -11.38 1.91 -4.55
N GLY A 171 -10.58 2.49 -3.65
CA GLY A 171 -9.37 1.88 -3.13
C GLY A 171 -9.61 0.50 -2.55
N PHE A 172 -10.72 0.26 -1.85
CA PHE A 172 -11.00 -1.04 -1.23
C PHE A 172 -11.19 -2.14 -2.29
N PHE A 173 -11.89 -1.81 -3.39
CA PHE A 173 -12.09 -2.72 -4.52
C PHE A 173 -10.87 -2.85 -5.44
N ILE A 174 -9.81 -2.08 -5.19
CA ILE A 174 -8.48 -2.32 -5.76
C ILE A 174 -7.67 -3.15 -4.74
N LYS A 175 -7.44 -2.59 -3.57
CA LYS A 175 -6.72 -3.19 -2.45
C LYS A 175 -7.37 -2.76 -1.13
N TRP A 176 -7.94 -3.73 -0.43
CA TRP A 176 -8.74 -3.57 0.78
C TRP A 176 -8.16 -2.68 1.90
N PHE A 177 -6.83 -2.48 2.00
CA PHE A 177 -6.23 -1.74 3.10
C PHE A 177 -6.64 -0.25 3.18
N SER A 178 -7.15 0.36 2.11
CA SER A 178 -7.63 1.76 2.17
C SER A 178 -8.71 1.99 3.20
N ILE A 179 -9.55 0.97 3.45
CA ILE A 179 -10.67 1.11 4.38
C ILE A 179 -10.19 1.40 5.80
N PHE A 180 -8.95 1.01 6.13
CA PHE A 180 -8.33 1.29 7.43
C PHE A 180 -8.07 2.79 7.64
N LEU A 181 -8.12 3.61 6.60
CA LEU A 181 -8.00 5.07 6.71
C LEU A 181 -9.33 5.78 7.00
N VAL A 182 -10.47 5.11 6.80
CA VAL A 182 -11.81 5.67 7.05
C VAL A 182 -11.96 6.20 8.49
N PRO A 183 -11.54 5.48 9.55
CA PRO A 183 -11.59 6.01 10.91
C PRO A 183 -10.82 7.32 11.06
N VAL A 184 -9.63 7.44 10.47
CA VAL A 184 -8.82 8.67 10.52
C VAL A 184 -9.57 9.84 9.86
N TYR A 185 -10.20 9.59 8.71
CA TYR A 185 -10.91 10.61 7.94
C TYR A 185 -12.16 11.10 8.68
N PHE A 186 -12.94 10.20 9.28
CA PHE A 186 -14.10 10.56 10.08
C PHE A 186 -13.73 11.32 11.35
N LEU A 187 -12.62 10.95 12.01
CA LEU A 187 -12.13 11.68 13.18
C LEU A 187 -11.64 13.08 12.83
N TYR A 188 -10.98 13.23 11.68
CA TYR A 188 -10.63 14.54 11.16
C TYR A 188 -11.88 15.36 10.85
N GLN A 189 -12.80 14.83 10.04
CA GLN A 189 -14.05 15.51 9.68
C GLN A 189 -14.82 15.99 10.92
N ARG A 190 -14.90 15.17 11.98
CA ARG A 190 -15.54 15.54 13.24
C ARG A 190 -15.05 16.87 13.81
N ASN A 191 -13.76 17.16 13.67
CA ASN A 191 -13.16 18.39 14.17
C ASN A 191 -13.34 19.59 13.22
N GLN A 192 -13.78 19.34 11.98
CA GLN A 192 -13.91 20.35 10.94
C GLN A 192 -15.35 20.82 10.70
N VAL A 193 -16.36 20.06 11.16
CA VAL A 193 -17.78 20.34 10.91
C VAL A 193 -18.61 20.28 12.20
N SER A 194 -19.85 20.76 12.16
CA SER A 194 -20.76 20.69 13.31
C SER A 194 -21.10 19.25 13.69
N GLN A 195 -21.47 19.02 14.95
CA GLN A 195 -21.84 17.67 15.42
C GLN A 195 -22.98 17.05 14.61
N ASP A 196 -23.98 17.85 14.23
CA ASP A 196 -25.14 17.35 13.47
C ASP A 196 -24.76 17.01 12.03
N GLN A 197 -23.94 17.85 11.39
CA GLN A 197 -23.39 17.55 10.07
C GLN A 197 -22.55 16.28 10.11
N TRP A 198 -21.68 16.12 11.12
CA TRP A 198 -20.86 14.93 11.27
C TRP A 198 -21.68 13.66 11.46
N LYS A 199 -22.72 13.69 12.31
CA LYS A 199 -23.64 12.54 12.50
C LYS A 199 -24.35 12.15 11.21
N ARG A 200 -24.82 13.13 10.44
CA ARG A 200 -25.45 12.89 9.13
C ARG A 200 -24.45 12.28 8.15
N ASP A 201 -23.25 12.84 8.08
CA ASP A 201 -22.22 12.41 7.14
C ASP A 201 -21.68 11.01 7.50
N ILE A 202 -21.62 10.63 8.78
CA ILE A 202 -21.33 9.24 9.16
C ILE A 202 -22.42 8.28 8.70
N LYS A 203 -23.70 8.60 8.96
CA LYS A 203 -24.81 7.71 8.57
C LYS A 203 -24.79 7.45 7.06
N LEU A 204 -24.70 8.52 6.28
CA LEU A 204 -24.61 8.44 4.83
C LEU A 204 -23.31 7.74 4.38
N GLY A 205 -22.18 7.98 5.06
CA GLY A 205 -20.93 7.27 4.80
C GLY A 205 -21.04 5.76 5.04
N CYS A 206 -21.70 5.34 6.13
CA CYS A 206 -21.99 3.94 6.40
C CYS A 206 -22.88 3.33 5.31
N VAL A 207 -23.94 4.02 4.90
CA VAL A 207 -24.81 3.56 3.80
C VAL A 207 -24.01 3.41 2.51
N LEU A 208 -23.16 4.37 2.15
CA LEU A 208 -22.33 4.29 0.96
C LEU A 208 -21.33 3.13 1.03
N VAL A 209 -20.58 3.00 2.13
CA VAL A 209 -19.57 1.95 2.29
C VAL A 209 -20.23 0.58 2.33
N PHE A 210 -21.11 0.32 3.30
CA PHE A 210 -21.73 -0.99 3.46
C PHE A 210 -22.72 -1.32 2.34
N GLY A 211 -23.46 -0.33 1.84
CA GLY A 211 -24.37 -0.50 0.71
C GLY A 211 -23.63 -0.83 -0.58
N SER A 212 -22.53 -0.13 -0.90
CA SER A 212 -21.74 -0.46 -2.10
C SER A 212 -21.04 -1.81 -1.97
N LEU A 213 -20.52 -2.14 -0.78
CA LEU A 213 -19.96 -3.47 -0.51
C LEU A 213 -21.01 -4.55 -0.71
N ALA A 214 -22.21 -4.38 -0.14
CA ALA A 214 -23.29 -5.34 -0.29
C ALA A 214 -23.70 -5.48 -1.76
N VAL A 215 -23.93 -4.38 -2.48
CA VAL A 215 -24.37 -4.40 -3.87
C VAL A 215 -23.30 -5.02 -4.78
N ILE A 216 -22.05 -4.54 -4.72
CA ILE A 216 -20.99 -5.03 -5.60
C ILE A 216 -20.68 -6.50 -5.31
N THR A 217 -20.54 -6.88 -4.05
CA THR A 217 -20.30 -8.29 -3.69
C THR A 217 -21.48 -9.19 -4.09
N THR A 218 -22.72 -8.74 -3.91
CA THR A 218 -23.91 -9.52 -4.33
C THR A 218 -23.95 -9.67 -5.85
N VAL A 219 -23.70 -8.60 -6.60
CA VAL A 219 -23.66 -8.64 -8.06
C VAL A 219 -22.55 -9.60 -8.53
N LEU A 220 -21.34 -9.49 -7.97
CA LEU A 220 -20.25 -10.40 -8.32
C LEU A 220 -20.57 -11.86 -7.96
N PHE A 221 -21.20 -12.10 -6.81
CA PHE A 221 -21.59 -13.44 -6.40
C PHE A 221 -22.68 -14.03 -7.31
N VAL A 222 -23.66 -13.23 -7.73
CA VAL A 222 -24.70 -13.67 -8.68
C VAL A 222 -24.09 -13.97 -10.05
N LEU A 223 -23.10 -13.20 -10.50
CA LEU A 223 -22.52 -13.33 -11.83
C LEU A 223 -21.41 -14.38 -11.93
N ALA A 224 -20.62 -14.57 -10.87
CA ALA A 224 -19.44 -15.42 -10.87
C ALA A 224 -19.39 -16.46 -9.73
N GLY A 225 -20.45 -16.57 -8.94
CA GLY A 225 -20.57 -17.56 -7.87
C GLY A 225 -19.62 -17.31 -6.70
N GLU A 226 -19.32 -18.38 -5.95
CA GLU A 226 -18.48 -18.34 -4.76
C GLU A 226 -17.03 -17.93 -5.02
N GLU A 227 -16.54 -18.15 -6.24
CA GLU A 227 -15.19 -17.77 -6.67
C GLU A 227 -14.95 -16.25 -6.62
N SER A 228 -16.02 -15.45 -6.71
CA SER A 228 -15.95 -13.99 -6.51
C SER A 228 -15.50 -13.60 -5.10
N LEU A 229 -15.62 -14.50 -4.12
CA LEU A 229 -15.18 -14.30 -2.74
C LEU A 229 -13.73 -14.74 -2.50
N TYR A 230 -13.11 -15.42 -3.47
CA TYR A 230 -11.76 -15.97 -3.36
C TYR A 230 -10.69 -14.93 -2.93
N PRO A 231 -10.66 -13.68 -3.45
CA PRO A 231 -9.71 -12.66 -2.99
C PRO A 231 -9.74 -12.43 -1.46
N TYR A 232 -10.93 -12.55 -0.87
CA TYR A 232 -11.14 -12.29 0.56
C TYR A 232 -10.82 -13.53 1.40
N LEU A 233 -11.22 -14.72 0.91
CA LEU A 233 -10.97 -15.98 1.58
C LEU A 233 -9.48 -16.33 1.60
N LEU A 234 -8.77 -16.11 0.51
CA LEU A 234 -7.33 -16.39 0.40
C LEU A 234 -6.54 -15.75 1.54
N HIS A 235 -6.81 -14.48 1.86
CA HIS A 235 -6.10 -13.76 2.93
C HIS A 235 -6.42 -14.28 4.33
N THR A 236 -7.63 -14.82 4.55
CA THR A 236 -7.97 -15.47 5.83
C THR A 236 -7.21 -16.78 6.02
N GLN A 237 -7.02 -17.54 4.94
CA GLN A 237 -6.39 -18.87 4.96
C GLN A 237 -4.86 -18.84 4.94
N ARG A 238 -4.24 -17.71 4.56
CA ARG A 238 -2.78 -17.57 4.56
C ARG A 238 -2.15 -17.78 5.93
N GLY A 239 -1.08 -18.56 5.94
CA GLY A 239 -0.17 -18.71 7.08
C GLY A 239 0.83 -17.54 7.18
N ILE A 240 1.89 -17.76 7.96
CA ILE A 240 3.00 -16.81 8.10
C ILE A 240 3.98 -17.06 6.94
N GLU A 241 4.13 -16.09 6.04
CA GLU A 241 5.02 -16.16 4.87
C GLU A 241 6.46 -15.78 5.25
N TYR A 242 7.44 -16.31 4.52
CA TYR A 242 8.87 -16.11 4.78
C TYR A 242 9.30 -14.64 4.87
N GLY A 243 8.67 -13.78 4.06
CA GLY A 243 9.01 -12.35 3.99
C GLY A 243 8.40 -11.48 5.10
N SER A 244 7.54 -12.04 5.96
CA SER A 244 6.92 -11.34 7.08
C SER A 244 7.94 -10.97 8.16
N THR A 245 7.72 -9.87 8.88
CA THR A 245 8.63 -9.38 9.93
C THR A 245 8.94 -10.45 10.99
N PHE A 246 7.94 -11.26 11.33
CA PHE A 246 8.02 -12.23 12.42
C PHE A 246 8.41 -13.65 11.96
N SER A 247 8.49 -13.90 10.65
CA SER A 247 8.89 -15.20 10.08
C SER A 247 10.18 -15.78 10.65
N PRO A 248 11.27 -15.01 10.87
CA PRO A 248 12.52 -15.56 11.39
C PRO A 248 12.38 -16.17 12.79
N ALA A 249 11.49 -15.64 13.63
CA ALA A 249 11.17 -16.24 14.92
C ALA A 249 10.47 -17.60 14.75
N PHE A 250 9.66 -17.77 13.70
CA PHE A 250 9.01 -19.05 13.38
C PHE A 250 9.97 -20.08 12.82
N ALA A 251 10.94 -19.66 12.01
CA ALA A 251 12.01 -20.55 11.56
C ALA A 251 12.79 -21.12 12.75
N TRP A 252 13.05 -20.30 13.77
CA TRP A 252 13.66 -20.76 15.01
C TRP A 252 12.76 -21.74 15.77
N LEU A 253 11.47 -21.44 15.94
CA LEU A 253 10.52 -22.31 16.64
C LEU A 253 10.37 -23.69 15.98
N LEU A 254 10.41 -23.76 14.64
CA LEU A 254 10.29 -25.01 13.88
C LEU A 254 11.33 -26.05 14.28
N VAL A 255 12.54 -25.61 14.64
CA VAL A 255 13.65 -26.50 15.02
C VAL A 255 13.53 -26.97 16.48
N HIS A 256 12.81 -26.23 17.33
CA HIS A 256 12.77 -26.45 18.79
C HIS A 256 11.46 -27.03 19.31
N LEU A 257 10.43 -27.15 18.45
CA LEU A 257 9.10 -27.64 18.84
C LEU A 257 8.75 -28.95 18.13
N SER A 258 7.91 -29.77 18.77
CA SER A 258 7.29 -30.90 18.09
C SER A 258 6.40 -30.40 16.94
N PRO A 259 6.14 -31.20 15.88
CA PRO A 259 5.30 -30.77 14.77
C PRO A 259 3.90 -30.30 15.18
N ALA A 260 3.31 -30.92 16.22
CA ALA A 260 2.01 -30.52 16.75
C ALA A 260 2.07 -29.16 17.47
N ALA A 261 3.09 -28.96 18.32
CA ALA A 261 3.31 -27.70 19.01
C ALA A 261 3.61 -26.55 18.02
N TYR A 262 4.44 -26.80 17.00
CA TYR A 262 4.73 -25.83 15.95
C TYR A 262 3.46 -25.36 15.22
N ARG A 263 2.60 -26.30 14.77
CA ARG A 263 1.35 -25.95 14.09
C ARG A 263 0.44 -25.09 14.97
N TYR A 264 0.24 -25.51 16.22
CA TYR A 264 -0.58 -24.76 17.17
C TYR A 264 -0.04 -23.34 17.42
N THR A 265 1.28 -23.20 17.65
CA THR A 265 1.93 -21.91 17.85
C THR A 265 1.83 -21.03 16.62
N ARG A 266 2.08 -21.57 15.42
CA ARG A 266 1.98 -20.85 14.15
C ARG A 266 0.57 -20.30 13.93
N ASP A 267 -0.45 -21.12 14.10
CA ASP A 267 -1.84 -20.72 13.83
C ASP A 267 -2.33 -19.70 14.87
N THR A 268 -2.00 -19.91 16.14
CA THR A 268 -2.31 -18.97 17.22
C THR A 268 -1.64 -17.62 16.98
N THR A 269 -0.34 -17.60 16.63
CA THR A 269 0.34 -16.33 16.37
C THR A 269 -0.15 -15.66 15.10
N ALA A 270 -0.46 -16.41 14.03
CA ALA A 270 -1.07 -15.83 12.83
C ALA A 270 -2.39 -15.10 13.15
N ALA A 271 -3.21 -15.66 14.05
CA ALA A 271 -4.43 -15.02 14.55
C ALA A 271 -4.13 -13.76 15.38
N VAL A 272 -3.14 -13.81 16.28
CA VAL A 272 -2.70 -12.64 17.07
C VAL A 272 -2.18 -11.52 16.17
N LEU A 273 -1.31 -11.85 15.21
CA LEU A 273 -0.77 -10.90 14.24
C LEU A 273 -1.91 -10.27 13.43
N SER A 274 -2.82 -11.07 12.88
CA SER A 274 -3.99 -10.57 12.14
C SER A 274 -4.86 -9.63 13.01
N THR A 275 -5.03 -9.96 14.29
CA THR A 275 -5.75 -9.11 15.25
C THR A 275 -5.03 -7.78 15.47
N LEU A 276 -3.69 -7.80 15.62
CA LEU A 276 -2.88 -6.58 15.78
C LEU A 276 -2.87 -5.71 14.52
N GLN A 277 -2.88 -6.30 13.33
CA GLN A 277 -2.98 -5.57 12.07
C GLN A 277 -4.25 -4.73 11.97
N LEU A 278 -5.39 -5.28 12.41
CA LEU A 278 -6.70 -4.64 12.32
C LEU A 278 -7.06 -3.84 13.59
N GLY A 279 -6.37 -4.09 14.69
CA GLY A 279 -6.72 -3.58 16.01
C GLY A 279 -6.76 -2.07 16.07
N LEU A 280 -5.77 -1.36 15.51
CA LEU A 280 -5.71 0.10 15.63
C LEU A 280 -6.88 0.81 14.92
N PRO A 281 -7.20 0.56 13.64
CA PRO A 281 -8.39 1.13 13.00
C PRO A 281 -9.68 0.85 13.77
N VAL A 282 -9.85 -0.37 14.28
CA VAL A 282 -11.03 -0.76 15.07
C VAL A 282 -11.10 0.01 16.39
N LEU A 283 -9.98 0.12 17.12
CA LEU A 283 -9.90 0.90 18.35
C LEU A 283 -10.19 2.39 18.11
N MET A 284 -9.77 2.95 16.98
CA MET A 284 -10.09 4.33 16.59
C MET A 284 -11.59 4.55 16.40
N LEU A 285 -12.32 3.56 15.89
CA LEU A 285 -13.78 3.60 15.77
C LEU A 285 -14.48 3.46 17.13
N ILE A 286 -14.12 2.43 17.90
CA ILE A 286 -14.71 2.16 19.22
C ILE A 286 -14.51 3.34 20.17
N PHE A 287 -13.30 3.90 20.18
CA PHE A 287 -12.92 5.01 21.05
C PHE A 287 -12.87 6.35 20.29
N ALA A 288 -13.76 6.55 19.31
CA ALA A 288 -13.73 7.73 18.44
C ALA A 288 -13.76 9.06 19.21
N GLY A 289 -14.50 9.15 20.33
CA GLY A 289 -14.47 10.30 21.24
C GLY A 289 -13.08 10.63 21.76
N ARG A 290 -12.32 9.60 22.16
CA ARG A 290 -10.97 9.74 22.67
C ARG A 290 -9.96 9.99 21.56
N PHE A 291 -10.13 9.43 20.37
CA PHE A 291 -9.20 9.63 19.27
C PHE A 291 -9.39 10.96 18.53
N ALA A 292 -10.59 11.52 18.50
CA ALA A 292 -10.88 12.77 17.78
C ALA A 292 -9.95 13.92 18.20
N ARG A 293 -9.61 14.00 19.50
CA ARG A 293 -8.67 15.00 20.03
C ARG A 293 -7.23 14.89 19.50
N PHE A 294 -6.85 13.79 18.85
CA PHE A 294 -5.53 13.60 18.25
C PHE A 294 -5.50 13.78 16.73
N VAL A 295 -6.65 13.93 16.06
CA VAL A 295 -6.75 14.02 14.59
C VAL A 295 -7.35 15.38 14.20
N LYS A 296 -6.67 16.48 14.54
CA LYS A 296 -7.22 17.84 14.36
C LYS A 296 -6.71 18.54 13.11
N THR A 297 -5.45 18.30 12.76
CA THR A 297 -4.78 18.97 11.65
C THR A 297 -4.59 18.04 10.47
N ARG A 298 -4.32 18.62 9.29
CA ARG A 298 -3.94 17.85 8.08
C ARG A 298 -2.69 16.99 8.33
N GLU A 299 -1.76 17.50 9.13
CA GLU A 299 -0.58 16.74 9.54
C GLU A 299 -0.93 15.55 10.44
N ASP A 300 -1.88 15.71 11.37
CA ASP A 300 -2.33 14.60 12.20
C ASP A 300 -3.00 13.52 11.35
N VAL A 301 -3.74 13.88 10.29
CA VAL A 301 -4.30 12.91 9.34
C VAL A 301 -3.19 12.08 8.70
N LEU A 302 -2.16 12.72 8.17
CA LEU A 302 -1.03 12.01 7.55
C LEU A 302 -0.33 11.11 8.57
N ARG A 303 -0.07 11.63 9.77
CA ARG A 303 0.58 10.89 10.84
C ARG A 303 -0.20 9.64 11.23
N TRP A 304 -1.51 9.77 11.51
CA TRP A 304 -2.34 8.63 11.90
C TRP A 304 -2.56 7.65 10.75
N SER A 305 -2.69 8.14 9.51
CA SER A 305 -2.75 7.26 8.33
C SER A 305 -1.48 6.43 8.18
N LEU A 306 -0.31 7.06 8.38
CA LEU A 306 0.98 6.38 8.37
C LEU A 306 1.13 5.38 9.51
N ILE A 307 0.70 5.73 10.73
CA ILE A 307 0.74 4.79 11.87
C ILE A 307 -0.16 3.59 11.57
N VAL A 308 -1.38 3.80 11.08
CA VAL A 308 -2.30 2.72 10.72
C VAL A 308 -1.70 1.78 9.70
N ILE A 309 -1.16 2.32 8.59
CA ILE A 309 -0.55 1.51 7.54
C ILE A 309 0.72 0.82 8.06
N ALA A 310 1.60 1.53 8.76
CA ALA A 310 2.84 0.95 9.26
C ALA A 310 2.59 -0.16 10.30
N VAL A 311 1.61 0.00 11.18
CA VAL A 311 1.17 -1.06 12.12
C VAL A 311 0.60 -2.25 11.36
N PHE A 312 -0.25 -2.01 10.36
CA PHE A 312 -0.79 -3.06 9.50
C PHE A 312 0.34 -3.86 8.81
N LEU A 313 1.36 -3.18 8.30
CA LEU A 313 2.50 -3.80 7.63
C LEU A 313 3.45 -4.51 8.60
N LEU A 314 3.72 -3.92 9.77
CA LEU A 314 4.60 -4.50 10.77
C LEU A 314 4.10 -5.88 11.22
N PHE A 315 2.80 -5.99 11.49
CA PHE A 315 2.14 -7.22 11.93
C PHE A 315 1.62 -8.09 10.78
N ALA A 316 1.99 -7.81 9.54
CA ALA A 316 1.54 -8.60 8.41
C ALA A 316 2.08 -10.04 8.44
N LYS A 317 1.15 -11.01 8.48
CA LYS A 317 1.47 -12.44 8.37
C LYS A 317 1.93 -12.82 6.95
N PHE A 318 1.54 -12.04 5.95
CA PHE A 318 2.02 -12.16 4.57
C PHE A 318 2.84 -10.94 4.19
N TYR A 319 3.77 -11.08 3.25
CA TYR A 319 4.60 -9.98 2.79
C TYR A 319 4.52 -9.83 1.28
N SER A 320 4.23 -8.59 0.87
CA SER A 320 4.22 -8.19 -0.52
C SER A 320 5.30 -7.13 -0.72
N PRO A 321 6.31 -7.36 -1.58
CA PRO A 321 7.40 -6.42 -1.81
C PRO A 321 6.98 -4.98 -2.09
N GLN A 322 5.88 -4.81 -2.82
CA GLN A 322 5.26 -3.51 -3.16
C GLN A 322 4.70 -2.71 -1.98
N PHE A 323 4.68 -3.23 -0.75
CA PHE A 323 4.19 -2.49 0.43
C PHE A 323 4.88 -1.15 0.64
N VAL A 324 6.11 -0.97 0.13
CA VAL A 324 6.80 0.33 0.09
C VAL A 324 5.98 1.43 -0.57
N LEU A 325 5.25 1.11 -1.64
CA LEU A 325 4.39 2.07 -2.33
C LEU A 325 3.20 2.51 -1.47
N TRP A 326 2.79 1.74 -0.45
CA TRP A 326 1.60 2.08 0.34
C TRP A 326 1.87 3.18 1.36
N PHE A 327 3.07 3.19 1.95
CA PHE A 327 3.41 4.17 3.00
C PHE A 327 4.36 5.25 2.52
N LEU A 328 5.29 4.98 1.59
CA LEU A 328 6.34 5.94 1.23
C LEU A 328 5.78 7.24 0.61
N PRO A 329 4.76 7.20 -0.28
CA PRO A 329 4.10 8.40 -0.80
C PRO A 329 3.37 9.22 0.25
N LEU A 330 2.88 8.58 1.31
CA LEU A 330 2.28 9.27 2.45
C LEU A 330 3.37 9.86 3.37
N ALA A 331 4.46 9.11 3.55
CA ALA A 331 5.55 9.47 4.43
C ALA A 331 6.35 10.65 3.89
N LEU A 332 6.49 10.77 2.56
CA LEU A 332 7.12 11.94 1.95
C LEU A 332 6.34 13.23 2.27
N LEU A 333 5.00 13.18 2.27
CA LEU A 333 4.14 14.33 2.60
C LEU A 333 4.29 14.74 4.07
N PHE A 334 4.63 13.79 4.95
CA PHE A 334 4.86 14.03 6.36
C PHE A 334 6.32 14.39 6.68
N SER A 335 7.27 14.08 5.79
CA SER A 335 8.70 14.25 6.04
C SER A 335 9.12 15.73 6.17
N LYS A 336 9.61 16.13 7.34
CA LYS A 336 10.00 17.53 7.61
C LYS A 336 11.50 17.70 7.72
N THR A 337 12.19 16.69 8.24
CA THR A 337 13.63 16.73 8.51
C THR A 337 14.41 15.92 7.49
N TRP A 338 15.69 16.23 7.30
CA TRP A 338 16.58 15.42 6.47
C TRP A 338 16.70 13.97 6.99
N LYS A 339 16.58 13.78 8.32
CA LYS A 339 16.57 12.46 8.95
C LYS A 339 15.34 11.64 8.54
N ASP A 340 14.20 12.29 8.28
CA ASP A 340 13.01 11.61 7.75
C ASP A 340 13.29 11.14 6.33
N VAL A 341 13.79 12.03 5.48
CA VAL A 341 14.14 11.72 4.09
C VAL A 341 15.17 10.59 4.01
N LEU A 342 16.20 10.63 4.85
CA LEU A 342 17.21 9.56 4.92
C LEU A 342 16.61 8.22 5.35
N LEU A 343 15.79 8.21 6.42
CA LEU A 343 15.13 6.97 6.87
C LEU A 343 14.25 6.38 5.77
N LEU A 344 13.47 7.22 5.09
CA LEU A 344 12.61 6.81 3.97
C LEU A 344 13.43 6.28 2.78
N GLY A 345 14.54 6.93 2.47
CA GLY A 345 15.44 6.48 1.41
C GLY A 345 16.10 5.13 1.74
N ILE A 346 16.57 4.94 2.98
CA ILE A 346 17.10 3.66 3.45
C ILE A 346 16.03 2.59 3.37
N LEU A 347 14.81 2.89 3.82
CA LEU A 347 13.70 1.94 3.82
C LEU A 347 13.32 1.51 2.40
N ASP A 348 13.31 2.43 1.44
CA ASP A 348 13.10 2.12 0.02
C ASP A 348 14.21 1.22 -0.53
N VAL A 349 15.48 1.59 -0.34
CA VAL A 349 16.63 0.79 -0.82
C VAL A 349 16.61 -0.61 -0.20
N VAL A 350 16.31 -0.74 1.09
CA VAL A 350 16.21 -2.04 1.76
C VAL A 350 15.06 -2.87 1.18
N HIS A 351 13.94 -2.26 0.75
CA HIS A 351 12.88 -2.99 0.06
C HIS A 351 13.36 -3.54 -1.28
N TYR A 352 14.04 -2.73 -2.09
CA TYR A 352 14.61 -3.17 -3.37
C TYR A 352 15.69 -4.26 -3.20
N VAL A 353 16.54 -4.13 -2.19
CA VAL A 353 17.54 -5.16 -1.87
C VAL A 353 16.88 -6.43 -1.37
N SER A 354 15.84 -6.33 -0.53
CA SER A 354 15.10 -7.51 -0.05
C SER A 354 14.44 -8.26 -1.21
N PHE A 355 13.80 -7.52 -2.11
CA PHE A 355 13.20 -8.04 -3.32
C PHE A 355 13.34 -6.97 -4.43
N PRO A 356 13.95 -7.30 -5.57
CA PRO A 356 14.17 -8.67 -6.07
C PRO A 356 15.50 -9.30 -5.67
N LEU A 357 16.52 -8.51 -5.31
CA LEU A 357 17.92 -8.96 -5.24
C LEU A 357 18.15 -10.16 -4.31
N VAL A 358 17.81 -10.04 -3.03
CA VAL A 358 18.04 -11.11 -2.05
C VAL A 358 17.10 -12.29 -2.28
N PHE A 359 15.83 -12.01 -2.59
CA PHE A 359 14.84 -13.04 -2.87
C PHE A 359 15.23 -13.92 -4.06
N ASP A 360 15.58 -13.32 -5.20
CA ASP A 360 15.95 -14.06 -6.41
C ASP A 360 17.31 -14.74 -6.24
N GLY A 361 18.31 -14.02 -5.71
CA GLY A 361 19.68 -14.53 -5.61
C GLY A 361 19.86 -15.66 -4.61
N PHE A 362 19.18 -15.60 -3.45
CA PHE A 362 19.37 -16.56 -2.36
C PHE A 362 18.15 -17.44 -2.07
N GLY A 363 16.97 -17.07 -2.58
CA GLY A 363 15.72 -17.77 -2.32
C GLY A 363 15.00 -17.29 -1.06
N GLU A 364 13.68 -17.49 -1.03
CA GLU A 364 12.79 -17.03 0.04
C GLU A 364 13.02 -17.70 1.39
N ALA A 365 13.48 -18.96 1.40
CA ALA A 365 13.77 -19.69 2.63
C ALA A 365 15.17 -19.41 3.19
N SER A 366 15.93 -18.49 2.57
CA SER A 366 17.32 -18.22 2.96
C SER A 366 17.43 -17.39 4.25
N ASN A 367 18.52 -17.60 4.98
CA ASN A 367 18.89 -16.75 6.12
C ASN A 367 19.06 -15.28 5.71
N MET A 368 19.53 -15.01 4.48
CA MET A 368 19.69 -13.66 3.98
C MET A 368 18.34 -12.94 3.83
N TYR A 369 17.33 -13.64 3.30
CA TYR A 369 15.98 -13.08 3.19
C TYR A 369 15.32 -12.88 4.57
N ALA A 370 15.56 -13.80 5.51
CA ALA A 370 15.14 -13.66 6.90
C ALA A 370 15.76 -12.41 7.57
N VAL A 371 17.07 -12.18 7.39
CA VAL A 371 17.75 -10.96 7.88
C VAL A 371 17.14 -9.71 7.23
N ALA A 372 16.91 -9.73 5.91
CA ALA A 372 16.28 -8.63 5.19
C ALA A 372 14.88 -8.31 5.74
N ALA A 373 14.08 -9.32 6.08
CA ALA A 373 12.78 -9.16 6.73
C ALA A 373 12.89 -8.51 8.13
N LEU A 374 13.86 -8.91 8.95
CA LEU A 374 14.11 -8.28 10.26
C LEU A 374 14.52 -6.82 10.11
N VAL A 375 15.43 -6.50 9.19
CA VAL A 375 15.88 -5.12 8.95
C VAL A 375 14.70 -4.25 8.51
N ARG A 376 13.85 -4.72 7.58
CA ARG A 376 12.61 -4.02 7.18
C ARG A 376 11.69 -3.79 8.38
N GLY A 377 11.45 -4.83 9.19
CA GLY A 377 10.62 -4.74 10.39
C GLY A 377 11.14 -3.73 11.41
N LEU A 378 12.45 -3.73 11.67
CA LEU A 378 13.10 -2.78 12.56
C LEU A 378 12.97 -1.34 12.04
N LEU A 379 13.19 -1.11 10.75
CA LEU A 379 13.03 0.22 10.16
C LEU A 379 11.58 0.70 10.22
N LEU A 380 10.59 -0.19 10.00
CA LEU A 380 9.18 0.12 10.20
C LEU A 380 8.86 0.46 11.66
N ALA A 381 9.43 -0.29 12.62
CA ALA A 381 9.27 0.00 14.05
C ALA A 381 9.87 1.36 14.43
N VAL A 382 11.05 1.70 13.89
CA VAL A 382 11.68 3.03 14.06
C VAL A 382 10.79 4.13 13.47
N LEU A 383 10.22 3.93 12.28
CA LEU A 383 9.28 4.86 11.67
C LEU A 383 8.04 5.07 12.57
N ILE A 384 7.42 3.98 13.04
CA ILE A 384 6.27 4.04 13.96
C ILE A 384 6.64 4.80 15.24
N TYR A 385 7.77 4.48 15.86
CA TYR A 385 8.24 5.17 17.05
C TYR A 385 8.37 6.69 16.82
N ARG A 386 8.96 7.10 15.69
CA ARG A 386 9.10 8.53 15.34
C ARG A 386 7.75 9.21 15.10
N LEU A 387 6.76 8.51 14.54
CA LEU A 387 5.41 9.01 14.35
C LEU A 387 4.64 9.14 15.67
N VAL A 388 4.85 8.21 16.62
CA VAL A 388 4.13 8.15 17.90
C VAL A 388 4.76 9.04 18.97
N LYS A 389 6.09 9.21 19.00
CA LYS A 389 6.81 9.97 20.03
C LYS A 389 6.25 11.39 20.28
N PRO A 390 5.90 12.19 19.25
CA PRO A 390 5.31 13.51 19.48
C PRO A 390 3.87 13.43 20.04
N LEU A 391 3.17 12.31 19.84
CA LEU A 391 1.83 12.11 20.36
C LEU A 391 1.87 11.80 21.85
N SER A 392 2.78 10.94 22.33
CA SER A 392 2.84 10.56 23.76
C SER A 392 2.99 11.77 24.69
N ILE A 393 3.71 12.80 24.25
CA ILE A 393 3.82 14.09 24.95
C ILE A 393 2.44 14.75 25.11
N ARG A 394 1.58 14.68 24.08
CA ARG A 394 0.18 15.17 24.11
C ARG A 394 -0.77 14.29 24.94
N TRP A 395 -0.43 13.01 25.16
CA TRP A 395 -1.25 12.10 25.98
C TRP A 395 -1.15 12.40 27.47
N PHE A 396 0.02 12.89 27.93
CA PHE A 396 0.29 13.17 29.35
C PHE A 396 0.26 14.65 29.71
N SER A 397 0.20 15.56 28.74
CA SER A 397 -0.07 16.96 29.04
C SER A 397 -1.56 17.09 29.34
N PRO A 398 -1.95 17.45 30.59
CA PRO A 398 -3.32 17.85 30.85
C PRO A 398 -3.57 19.05 29.93
N THR A 399 -4.56 18.96 29.05
CA THR A 399 -5.10 20.16 28.45
C THR A 399 -5.58 21.04 29.60
N LEU A 400 -4.79 22.06 29.95
CA LEU A 400 -5.31 23.22 30.66
C LEU A 400 -6.49 23.70 29.83
N HIS A 401 -7.69 23.45 30.34
CA HIS A 401 -8.89 24.09 29.85
C HIS A 401 -8.72 25.59 30.08
N SER A 402 -8.18 26.29 29.08
CA SER A 402 -8.40 27.73 28.98
C SER A 402 -9.83 27.93 28.51
N ALA A 403 -10.57 28.65 29.35
CA ALA A 403 -11.99 28.99 29.30
C ALA A 403 -12.49 29.50 27.94
#